data_AF-A0A1G3FLV1-F1
#
_entry.id   AF-A0A1G3FLV1-F1
#
_cell.length_a   1.000
_cell.length_b   1.000
_cell.length_c   1.000
_cell.angle_alpha   90.00
_cell.angle_beta   90.00
_cell.angle_gamma   90.00
#
_symmetry.space_group_name_H-M   'P 1'
#
loop_
_entity.id
_entity.type
_entity.pdbx_description
1 polymer ?
#
loop_
_entity_poly.entity_id
_entity_poly.type
_entity_poly.pdbx_seq_one_letter_code
_entity_poly.pdbx_strand_id
1 'polypeptide(L)'
;MMEQDIRAVLDGLRLLIEDSKDAGELQAMRNYAAIMALCADLRRSAEEYNGTRNITMVIRELENHMAAVAGLFPTWDLPRDQHLVGAHAAISKLAMGTCFGQSV
;
A
#
# COMPACT_ATOMS: atom_id res chain seq x y z
N MET A 1 -1.94 -2.26 -17.07
CA MET A 1 -2.48 -3.37 -16.21
C MET A 1 -4.00 -3.30 -16.20
N MET A 2 -4.72 -4.43 -16.25
CA MET A 2 -6.20 -4.40 -16.33
C MET A 2 -6.82 -4.10 -14.95
N GLU A 3 -8.06 -3.58 -14.93
CA GLU A 3 -8.80 -3.26 -13.70
C GLU A 3 -8.86 -4.44 -12.72
N GLN A 4 -9.07 -5.66 -13.23
CA GLN A 4 -9.11 -6.87 -12.41
C GLN A 4 -7.76 -7.16 -11.72
N ASP A 5 -6.65 -6.96 -12.42
CA ASP A 5 -5.32 -7.14 -11.85
C ASP A 5 -5.06 -6.10 -10.74
N ILE A 6 -5.47 -4.85 -10.97
CA ILE A 6 -5.32 -3.77 -9.98
C ILE A 6 -6.12 -4.08 -8.72
N ARG A 7 -7.37 -4.55 -8.87
CA ARG A 7 -8.19 -4.98 -7.73
C ARG A 7 -7.53 -6.13 -6.97
N ALA A 8 -7.02 -7.14 -7.67
CA ALA A 8 -6.30 -8.26 -7.05
C ALA A 8 -5.06 -7.80 -6.27
N VAL A 9 -4.28 -6.86 -6.82
CA VAL A 9 -3.13 -6.27 -6.14
C VAL A 9 -3.58 -5.50 -4.89
N LEU A 10 -4.63 -4.69 -4.96
CA LEU A 10 -5.15 -3.93 -3.82
C LEU A 10 -5.68 -4.85 -2.72
N ASP A 11 -6.34 -5.95 -3.06
CA ASP A 11 -6.80 -6.95 -2.09
C ASP A 11 -5.62 -7.70 -1.46
N GLY A 12 -4.59 -8.05 -2.25
CA GLY A 12 -3.34 -8.61 -1.74
C GLY A 12 -2.64 -7.69 -0.75
N LEU A 13 -2.60 -6.38 -1.04
CA LEU A 13 -2.07 -5.37 -0.14
C LEU A 13 -2.88 -5.32 1.17
N ARG A 14 -4.22 -5.37 1.13
CA ARG A 14 -5.05 -5.40 2.35
C ARG A 14 -4.75 -6.61 3.20
N LEU A 15 -4.66 -7.80 2.60
CA LEU A 15 -4.35 -9.04 3.32
C LEU A 15 -2.99 -8.97 4.03
N LEU A 16 -1.98 -8.39 3.37
CA LEU A 16 -0.65 -8.22 3.96
C LEU A 16 -0.62 -7.20 5.11
N ILE A 17 -1.45 -6.15 5.04
CA ILE A 17 -1.60 -5.21 6.16
C ILE A 17 -2.26 -5.90 7.36
N GLU A 18 -3.34 -6.65 7.15
CA GLU A 18 -4.03 -7.37 8.22
C GLU A 18 -3.12 -8.42 8.89
N ASP A 19 -2.36 -9.18 8.09
CA ASP A 19 -1.36 -10.13 8.61
C ASP A 19 -0.27 -9.41 9.44
N SER A 20 -0.03 -8.12 9.14
CA SER A 20 0.94 -7.29 9.84
C SER A 20 0.41 -6.68 11.14
N LYS A 21 -0.82 -6.93 11.58
CA LYS A 21 -1.38 -6.38 12.83
C LYS A 21 -0.74 -7.00 14.08
N ASP A 22 -0.71 -8.31 14.11
CA ASP A 22 -0.21 -9.10 15.25
C ASP A 22 1.12 -9.81 14.92
N ALA A 23 1.69 -9.54 13.73
CA ALA A 23 2.96 -10.10 13.31
C ALA A 23 4.11 -9.70 14.24
N GLY A 24 5.01 -10.66 14.51
CA GLY A 24 6.35 -10.36 15.01
C GLY A 24 7.23 -9.69 13.94
N GLU A 25 8.37 -9.14 14.36
CA GLU A 25 9.25 -8.30 13.54
C GLU A 25 9.66 -8.93 12.20
N LEU A 26 10.09 -10.20 12.21
CA LEU A 26 10.49 -10.90 10.98
C LEU A 26 9.34 -11.04 9.98
N GLN A 27 8.13 -11.34 10.46
CA GLN A 27 6.95 -11.47 9.61
C GLN A 27 6.52 -10.10 9.08
N ALA A 28 6.56 -9.05 9.91
CA ALA A 28 6.30 -7.69 9.49
C ALA A 28 7.27 -7.22 8.39
N MET A 29 8.57 -7.53 8.50
CA MET A 29 9.55 -7.24 7.44
C MET A 29 9.26 -8.01 6.14
N ARG A 30 8.85 -9.29 6.22
CA ARG A 30 8.46 -10.09 5.05
C ARG A 30 7.24 -9.49 4.36
N ASN A 31 6.23 -9.12 5.13
CA ASN A 31 5.03 -8.49 4.61
C ASN A 31 5.34 -7.15 3.96
N TYR A 32 6.19 -6.34 4.60
CA TYR A 32 6.68 -5.09 4.01
C TYR A 32 7.38 -5.32 2.66
N ALA A 33 8.26 -6.31 2.56
CA ALA A 33 8.92 -6.62 1.29
C ALA A 33 7.94 -7.04 0.19
N ALA A 34 6.91 -7.83 0.52
CA ALA A 34 5.85 -8.21 -0.42
C ALA A 34 5.01 -6.99 -0.84
N ILE A 35 4.68 -6.09 0.10
CA ILE A 35 3.99 -4.83 -0.18
C ILE A 35 4.83 -3.96 -1.12
N MET A 36 6.13 -3.83 -0.91
CA MET A 36 7.02 -3.06 -1.80
C MET A 36 7.00 -3.61 -3.23
N ALA A 37 6.97 -4.92 -3.41
CA ALA A 37 6.88 -5.55 -4.74
C ALA A 37 5.55 -5.21 -5.43
N LEU A 38 4.43 -5.35 -4.72
CA LEU A 38 3.10 -5.01 -5.23
C LEU A 38 2.98 -3.50 -5.55
N CYS A 39 3.53 -2.64 -4.70
CA CYS A 39 3.61 -1.20 -4.93
C CYS A 39 4.44 -0.84 -6.17
N ALA A 40 5.49 -1.60 -6.48
CA ALA A 40 6.27 -1.41 -7.71
C ALA A 40 5.44 -1.74 -8.97
N ASP A 41 4.64 -2.80 -8.93
CA ASP A 41 3.74 -3.16 -10.03
C ASP A 41 2.62 -2.12 -10.22
N LEU A 42 2.07 -1.57 -9.13
CA LEU A 42 1.11 -0.46 -9.19
C LEU A 42 1.74 0.81 -9.78
N ARG A 43 2.99 1.15 -9.43
CA ARG A 43 3.68 2.31 -10.02
C ARG A 43 3.88 2.16 -11.52
N ARG A 44 4.32 0.98 -11.97
CA ARG A 44 4.49 0.71 -13.40
C ARG A 44 3.17 0.90 -14.14
N SER A 45 2.07 0.47 -13.53
CA SER A 45 0.73 0.66 -14.09
C SER A 45 0.29 2.11 -14.08
N ALA A 46 0.64 2.88 -13.04
CA ALA A 46 0.24 4.27 -12.88
C ALA A 46 0.72 5.20 -14.01
N GLU A 47 1.78 4.84 -14.72
CA GLU A 47 2.29 5.58 -15.90
C GLU A 47 1.24 5.69 -17.02
N GLU A 48 0.29 4.75 -17.08
CA GLU A 48 -0.78 4.70 -18.08
C GLU A 48 -1.98 5.62 -17.74
N TYR A 49 -2.02 6.21 -16.54
CA TYR A 49 -3.18 6.92 -16.02
C TYR A 49 -2.95 8.41 -15.81
N ASN A 50 -3.97 9.22 -16.09
CA ASN A 50 -3.98 10.63 -15.71
C ASN A 50 -3.90 10.75 -14.18
N GLY A 51 -2.88 11.46 -13.68
CA GLY A 51 -2.66 11.60 -12.24
C GLY A 51 -1.62 10.65 -11.64
N THR A 52 -0.74 10.05 -12.45
CA THR A 52 0.42 9.24 -12.03
C THR A 52 1.15 9.80 -10.80
N ARG A 53 1.35 11.12 -10.73
CA ARG A 53 1.99 11.79 -9.59
C ARG A 53 1.24 11.56 -8.29
N ASN A 54 -0.09 11.73 -8.29
CA ASN A 54 -0.93 11.54 -7.11
C ASN A 54 -0.96 10.07 -6.71
N ILE A 55 -1.08 9.16 -7.68
CA ILE A 55 -1.04 7.71 -7.44
C ILE A 55 0.29 7.32 -6.78
N THR A 56 1.41 7.79 -7.34
CA THR A 56 2.75 7.53 -6.80
C THR A 56 2.92 8.08 -5.38
N MET A 57 2.34 9.25 -5.09
CA MET A 57 2.35 9.81 -3.74
C MET A 57 1.59 8.93 -2.75
N VAL A 58 0.42 8.44 -3.10
CA VAL A 58 -0.38 7.55 -2.24
C VAL A 58 0.31 6.19 -2.05
N ILE A 59 0.95 5.65 -3.09
CA ILE A 59 1.78 4.43 -2.96
C ILE A 59 2.91 4.66 -1.95
N ARG A 60 3.59 5.81 -2.01
CA ARG A 60 4.65 6.16 -1.05
C ARG A 60 4.13 6.32 0.38
N GLU A 61 2.92 6.86 0.55
CA GLU A 61 2.24 6.93 1.85
C GLU A 61 2.04 5.53 2.45
N LEU A 62 1.52 4.59 1.65
CA LEU A 62 1.37 3.18 2.05
C LEU A 62 2.71 2.55 2.46
N GLU A 63 3.74 2.71 1.64
CA GLU A 63 5.06 2.15 1.93
C GLU A 63 5.69 2.71 3.20
N ASN A 64 5.58 4.01 3.44
CA ASN A 64 6.12 4.63 4.65
C ASN A 64 5.41 4.09 5.90
N HIS A 65 4.09 3.96 5.86
CA HIS A 65 3.33 3.35 6.96
C HIS A 65 3.77 1.91 7.23
N MET A 66 3.94 1.11 6.18
CA MET A 66 4.32 -0.29 6.34
C MET A 66 5.78 -0.47 6.73
N ALA A 67 6.67 0.43 6.31
CA ALA A 67 8.05 0.44 6.77
C ALA A 67 8.13 0.78 8.26
N ALA A 68 7.28 1.70 8.76
CA ALA A 68 7.16 1.98 10.19
C ALA A 68 6.58 0.79 10.98
N VAL A 69 5.55 0.11 10.46
CA VAL A 69 5.01 -1.14 11.04
C VAL A 69 6.08 -2.22 11.14
N ALA A 70 6.97 -2.32 10.15
CA ALA A 70 8.11 -3.23 10.15
C ALA A 70 9.31 -2.77 10.99
N GLY A 71 9.21 -1.64 11.70
CA GLY A 71 10.28 -1.11 12.55
C GLY A 71 11.46 -0.49 11.79
N LEU A 72 11.32 -0.21 10.49
CA LEU A 72 12.40 0.27 9.62
C LEU A 72 12.55 1.80 9.59
N PHE A 73 11.53 2.54 10.00
CA PHE A 73 11.55 4.01 10.01
C PHE A 73 11.22 4.59 11.40
N PRO A 74 12.23 5.08 12.15
CA PRO A 74 12.03 5.65 13.48
C PRO A 74 11.51 7.10 13.47
N THR A 75 11.34 7.72 12.29
CA THR A 75 11.00 9.14 12.17
C THR A 75 9.49 9.41 12.12
N TRP A 76 8.67 8.37 12.05
CA TRP A 76 7.21 8.45 12.05
C TRP A 76 6.69 7.91 13.37
N ASP A 77 6.72 8.75 14.40
CA ASP A 77 6.44 8.36 15.78
C ASP A 77 4.93 8.27 16.04
N LEU A 78 4.28 7.30 15.39
CA LEU A 78 2.88 6.94 15.64
C LEU A 78 2.79 5.51 16.20
N PRO A 79 1.77 5.22 17.02
CA PRO A 79 1.46 3.83 17.38
C PRO A 79 1.25 2.96 16.13
N ARG A 80 1.67 1.69 16.20
CA ARG A 80 1.50 0.70 15.11
C ARG A 80 0.09 0.71 14.52
N ASP A 81 -0.94 0.72 15.36
CA ASP A 81 -2.34 0.73 14.92
C ASP A 81 -2.70 1.95 14.07
N GLN A 82 -2.10 3.11 14.35
CA GLN A 82 -2.31 4.31 13.53
C GLN A 82 -1.61 4.20 12.17
N HIS A 83 -0.46 3.53 12.09
CA HIS A 83 0.16 3.22 10.80
C HIS A 83 -0.67 2.23 9.98
N LEU A 84 -1.26 1.22 10.61
CA LEU A 84 -2.16 0.29 9.94
C LEU A 84 -3.41 1.03 9.40
N VAL A 85 -4.02 1.91 10.20
CA VAL A 85 -5.12 2.78 9.75
C VAL A 85 -4.70 3.64 8.56
N GLY A 86 -3.51 4.26 8.62
CA GLY A 86 -2.96 5.05 7.51
C GLY A 86 -2.74 4.23 6.24
N ALA A 87 -2.21 3.01 6.38
CA ALA A 87 -2.02 2.08 5.27
C ALA A 87 -3.36 1.68 4.61
N HIS A 88 -4.39 1.36 5.40
CA HIS A 88 -5.74 1.10 4.87
C HIS A 88 -6.35 2.33 4.18
N ALA A 89 -6.13 3.53 4.72
CA ALA A 89 -6.57 4.77 4.09
C ALA A 89 -5.89 4.98 2.74
N ALA A 90 -4.58 4.72 2.63
CA ALA A 90 -3.84 4.80 1.39
C ALA A 90 -4.38 3.80 0.34
N ILE A 91 -4.63 2.54 0.72
CA ILE A 91 -5.28 1.58 -0.19
C ILE A 91 -6.66 2.05 -0.63
N SER A 92 -7.46 2.60 0.29
CA SER A 92 -8.81 3.08 -0.03
C SER A 92 -8.78 4.21 -1.05
N LYS A 93 -7.80 5.12 -0.97
CA LYS A 93 -7.55 6.14 -2.00
C LYS A 93 -7.21 5.47 -3.35
N LEU A 94 -6.31 4.49 -3.37
CA LEU A 94 -5.93 3.77 -4.61
C LEU A 94 -7.09 2.98 -5.23
N ALA A 95 -8.03 2.52 -4.41
CA ALA A 95 -9.23 1.79 -4.84
C ALA A 95 -10.34 2.69 -5.40
N MET A 96 -10.19 4.03 -5.34
CA MET A 96 -11.15 4.93 -5.95
C MET A 96 -11.17 4.75 -7.48
N GLY A 97 -12.37 4.75 -8.07
CA GLY A 97 -12.54 4.63 -9.53
C GLY A 97 -11.75 5.66 -10.34
N THR A 98 -11.45 6.81 -9.75
CA THR A 98 -10.66 7.88 -10.38
C THR A 98 -9.15 7.62 -10.41
N CYS A 99 -8.60 6.71 -9.61
CA CYS A 99 -7.15 6.51 -9.51
C CYS A 99 -6.59 5.69 -10.67
N PHE A 100 -7.16 4.51 -10.90
CA PHE A 100 -6.73 3.63 -11.98
C PHE A 100 -7.84 3.40 -13.02
N GLY A 101 -8.68 4.42 -13.23
CA GLY A 101 -9.80 4.33 -14.18
C GLY A 101 -10.76 3.16 -13.91
N GLN A 102 -10.88 2.74 -12.65
CA GLN A 102 -11.75 1.63 -12.26
C GLN A 102 -13.21 2.09 -12.35
N SER A 103 -14.09 1.19 -12.75
CA SER A 103 -15.53 1.42 -12.76
C SER A 103 -16.07 1.50 -11.32
N VAL A 104 -16.95 2.47 -11.06
CA VAL A 104 -17.60 2.72 -9.75
C VAL A 104 -18.81 1.82 -9.59
#